data_AF-K2E467-F1
#
_entry.id   AF-K2E467-F1
#
_cell.length_a   1.000
_cell.length_b   1.000
_cell.length_c   1.000
_cell.angle_alpha   90.00
_cell.angle_beta   90.00
_cell.angle_gamma   90.00
#
_symmetry.space_group_name_H-M   'P 1'
#
loop_
_entity.id
_entity.type
_entity.pdbx_description
1 polymer ?
#
loop_
_entity_poly.entity_id
_entity_poly.type
_entity_poly.pdbx_seq_one_letter_code
_entity_poly.pdbx_strand_id
1 'polypeptide(L)'
;MQIVQDLFKKFMLFVDNFSVAPTYIQAGAIIILLFLLIISLAQFRHHFVKWSMKGGLIGLFFGVLLTLLIEGFLLVNGQTAITSLLGWKNAPKPIGTALDIGKEKLTDIICKP
;
A
#
# COMPACT_ATOMS: atom_id res chain seq x y z
N MET A 1 -19.76 -38.03 -9.11
CA MET A 1 -19.26 -37.59 -7.79
C MET A 1 -17.75 -37.83 -7.59
N GLN A 2 -17.09 -38.69 -8.39
CA GLN A 2 -15.63 -38.94 -8.33
C GLN A 2 -14.76 -37.78 -8.86
N ILE A 3 -15.21 -37.08 -9.91
CA ILE A 3 -14.46 -35.98 -10.55
C ILE A 3 -14.20 -34.83 -9.57
N VAL A 4 -15.16 -34.51 -8.70
CA VAL A 4 -15.02 -33.46 -7.68
C VAL A 4 -13.97 -33.86 -6.63
N GLN A 5 -13.93 -35.15 -6.25
CA GLN A 5 -12.96 -35.64 -5.28
C GLN A 5 -11.54 -35.68 -5.83
N ASP A 6 -11.36 -36.01 -7.12
CA ASP A 6 -10.05 -35.97 -7.78
C ASP A 6 -9.56 -34.53 -7.98
N LEU A 7 -10.45 -33.59 -8.28
CA LEU A 7 -10.11 -32.17 -8.39
C LEU A 7 -9.71 -31.59 -7.02
N PHE A 8 -10.40 -31.99 -5.95
CA PHE A 8 -10.09 -31.58 -4.59
C PHE A 8 -8.76 -32.17 -4.11
N LYS A 9 -8.47 -33.44 -4.45
CA LYS A 9 -7.15 -34.06 -4.17
C LYS A 9 -6.01 -33.35 -4.92
N LYS A 10 -6.21 -33.00 -6.19
CA LYS A 10 -5.21 -32.21 -6.96
C LYS A 10 -5.00 -30.82 -6.36
N PHE A 11 -6.06 -30.17 -5.92
CA PHE A 11 -5.98 -28.86 -5.27
C PHE A 11 -5.25 -28.94 -3.91
N MET A 12 -5.57 -29.95 -3.08
CA MET A 12 -4.88 -30.17 -1.81
C MET A 12 -3.38 -30.45 -2.01
N LEU A 13 -3.02 -31.28 -3.00
CA LEU A 13 -1.61 -31.51 -3.34
C LEU A 13 -0.91 -30.24 -3.84
N PHE A 14 -1.60 -29.37 -4.57
CA PHE A 14 -1.04 -28.08 -4.98
C PHE A 14 -0.78 -27.16 -3.79
N VAL A 15 -1.71 -27.09 -2.83
CA VAL A 15 -1.59 -26.28 -1.61
C VAL A 15 -0.48 -26.79 -0.70
N ASP A 16 -0.31 -28.11 -0.56
CA ASP A 16 0.71 -28.72 0.31
C ASP A 16 2.14 -28.50 -0.21
N ASN A 17 2.31 -28.32 -1.53
CA ASN A 17 3.59 -27.96 -2.14
C ASN A 17 3.90 -26.45 -2.06
N PHE A 18 2.92 -25.62 -1.70
CA PHE A 18 3.12 -24.19 -1.45
C PHE A 18 3.56 -23.99 0.01
N SER A 19 4.84 -24.29 0.29
CA SER A 19 5.48 -23.94 1.56
C SER A 19 5.77 -22.44 1.58
N VAL A 20 4.71 -21.65 1.75
CA VAL A 20 4.82 -20.20 1.93
C VAL A 20 5.10 -19.96 3.42
N ALA A 21 6.19 -19.27 3.73
CA ALA A 21 6.47 -18.92 5.14
C ALA A 21 5.24 -18.21 5.73
N PRO A 22 4.81 -18.56 6.97
CA PRO A 22 3.56 -18.06 7.56
C PRO A 22 3.45 -16.53 7.55
N THR A 23 4.59 -15.85 7.60
CA THR A 23 4.76 -14.41 7.51
C THR A 23 4.18 -13.80 6.23
N TYR A 24 4.31 -14.45 5.07
CA TYR A 24 3.79 -13.93 3.81
C TYR A 24 2.28 -14.11 3.68
N ILE A 25 1.73 -15.22 4.19
CA ILE A 25 0.27 -15.42 4.24
C ILE A 25 -0.37 -14.41 5.19
N GLN A 26 0.26 -14.17 6.34
CA GLN A 26 -0.18 -13.15 7.29
C GLN A 26 -0.12 -11.74 6.69
N ALA A 27 0.96 -11.39 5.98
CA ALA A 27 1.06 -10.13 5.27
C ALA A 27 -0.02 -9.99 4.18
N GLY A 28 -0.27 -11.04 3.38
CA GLY A 28 -1.33 -11.05 2.38
C GLY A 28 -2.72 -10.86 2.98
N ALA A 29 -3.00 -11.53 4.10
CA ALA A 29 -4.25 -11.38 4.84
C ALA A 29 -4.45 -9.94 5.35
N ILE A 30 -3.40 -9.32 5.90
CA ILE A 30 -3.43 -7.93 6.36
C ILE A 30 -3.73 -6.97 5.20
N ILE A 31 -3.10 -7.16 4.04
CA ILE A 31 -3.34 -6.33 2.84
C ILE A 31 -4.79 -6.45 2.37
N ILE A 32 -5.32 -7.67 2.32
CA ILE A 32 -6.72 -7.92 1.94
C ILE A 32 -7.68 -7.25 2.94
N LEU A 33 -7.42 -7.38 4.24
CA LEU A 33 -8.21 -6.73 5.28
C LEU A 33 -8.20 -5.20 5.17
N LEU A 34 -7.04 -4.61 4.92
CA LEU A 34 -6.90 -3.17 4.66
C LEU A 34 -7.69 -2.74 3.43
N PHE A 35 -7.63 -3.52 2.35
CA PHE A 35 -8.40 -3.25 1.13
C PHE A 35 -9.91 -3.28 1.38
N LEU A 36 -10.40 -4.30 2.09
CA LEU A 36 -11.81 -4.39 2.51
C LEU A 36 -12.22 -3.22 3.41
N LEU A 37 -11.36 -2.81 4.34
CA LEU A 37 -11.60 -1.67 5.21
C LEU A 37 -11.76 -0.37 4.41
N ILE A 38 -10.88 -0.12 3.44
CA ILE A 38 -10.94 1.08 2.59
C ILE A 38 -12.23 1.09 1.76
N ILE A 39 -12.62 -0.05 1.17
CA ILE A 39 -13.88 -0.16 0.42
C ILE A 39 -15.08 0.08 1.33
N SER A 40 -15.07 -0.49 2.53
CA SER A 40 -16.14 -0.29 3.53
C SER A 40 -16.28 1.19 3.91
N LEU A 41 -15.17 1.88 4.17
CA LEU A 41 -15.15 3.31 4.45
C LEU A 41 -15.59 4.15 3.24
N ALA A 42 -15.22 3.76 2.03
CA ALA A 42 -15.64 4.43 0.80
C ALA A 42 -17.16 4.29 0.56
N GLN A 43 -17.72 3.09 0.78
CA GLN A 43 -19.16 2.86 0.73
C GLN A 43 -19.91 3.62 1.84
N PHE A 44 -19.35 3.63 3.05
CA PHE A 44 -19.87 4.41 4.16
C PHE A 44 -19.91 5.91 3.80
N ARG A 45 -18.83 6.46 3.24
CA ARG A 45 -18.82 7.84 2.75
C ARG A 45 -19.88 8.05 1.66
N HIS A 46 -19.98 7.17 0.68
CA HIS A 46 -20.94 7.32 -0.41
C HIS A 46 -22.40 7.32 0.07
N HIS A 47 -22.71 6.47 1.06
CA HIS A 47 -24.07 6.33 1.57
C HIS A 47 -24.45 7.43 2.57
N PHE A 48 -23.53 7.81 3.47
CA PHE A 48 -23.81 8.75 4.56
C PHE A 48 -23.44 10.20 4.22
N VAL A 49 -22.49 10.43 3.32
CA VAL A 49 -22.10 11.77 2.89
C VAL A 49 -22.77 12.05 1.55
N LYS A 50 -24.06 12.43 1.59
CA LYS A 50 -24.76 12.97 0.43
C LYS A 50 -23.90 14.07 -0.17
N TRP A 51 -23.59 13.91 -1.45
CA TRP A 51 -22.68 14.73 -2.24
C TRP A 51 -22.87 16.22 -1.95
N SER A 52 -22.02 16.75 -1.07
CA SER A 52 -21.93 18.16 -0.74
C SER A 52 -20.50 18.56 -1.04
N MET A 53 -20.32 19.53 -1.93
CA MET A 53 -19.03 20.11 -2.32
C MET A 53 -18.19 20.55 -1.11
N LYS A 54 -18.81 20.77 0.06
CA LYS A 54 -18.11 21.08 1.32
C LYS A 54 -17.34 19.88 1.91
N GLY A 55 -17.79 18.64 1.67
CA GLY A 55 -17.12 17.42 2.16
C GLY A 55 -16.02 16.88 1.23
N GLY A 56 -15.95 17.39 0.00
CA GLY A 56 -14.88 17.04 -0.96
C GLY A 56 -13.50 17.52 -0.52
N LEU A 57 -13.44 18.70 0.12
CA LEU A 57 -12.19 19.29 0.63
C LEU A 57 -11.57 18.42 1.73
N ILE A 58 -12.40 17.89 2.62
CA ILE A 58 -11.97 16.98 3.69
C ILE A 58 -11.48 15.65 3.10
N GLY A 59 -12.20 15.11 2.11
CA GLY A 59 -11.76 13.90 1.40
C GLY A 59 -10.43 14.09 0.64
N LEU A 60 -10.22 15.26 0.03
CA LEU A 60 -8.97 15.61 -0.64
C LEU A 60 -7.83 15.79 0.36
N PHE A 61 -8.09 16.42 1.51
CA PHE A 61 -7.12 16.51 2.59
C PHE A 61 -6.67 15.13 3.09
N PHE A 62 -7.62 14.23 3.37
CA PHE A 62 -7.29 12.86 3.78
C PHE A 62 -6.60 12.06 2.67
N GLY A 63 -6.99 12.25 1.41
CA GLY A 63 -6.31 11.64 0.26
C GLY A 63 -4.85 12.10 0.14
N VAL A 64 -4.61 13.40 0.23
CA VAL A 64 -3.26 13.99 0.22
C VAL A 64 -2.44 13.54 1.42
N LEU A 65 -3.03 13.49 2.62
CA LEU A 65 -2.38 13.00 3.83
C LEU A 65 -1.99 11.52 3.70
N LEU A 66 -2.87 10.69 3.16
CA LEU A 66 -2.63 9.27 2.94
C LEU A 66 -1.53 9.07 1.87
N THR A 67 -1.57 9.82 0.77
CA THR A 67 -0.51 9.81 -0.24
C THR A 67 0.83 10.27 0.34
N LEU A 68 0.86 11.31 1.18
CA LEU A 68 2.06 11.76 1.88
C LEU A 68 2.62 10.70 2.83
N LEU A 69 1.76 9.97 3.54
CA LEU A 69 2.20 8.85 4.39
C LEU A 69 2.82 7.72 3.58
N ILE A 70 2.17 7.32 2.48
CA ILE A 70 2.67 6.26 1.59
C ILE A 70 3.98 6.70 0.92
N GLU A 71 4.01 7.93 0.39
CA GLU A 71 5.19 8.50 -0.26
C GLU A 71 6.33 8.68 0.74
N GLY A 72 6.06 9.12 1.97
CA GLY A 72 7.06 9.20 3.05
C GLY A 72 7.68 7.84 3.39
N PHE A 73 6.87 6.78 3.44
CA PHE A 73 7.36 5.41 3.68
C PHE A 73 8.21 4.87 2.52
N LEU A 74 7.83 5.21 1.29
CA LEU A 74 8.59 4.92 0.10
C LEU A 74 9.93 5.69 0.10
N LEU A 75 9.90 6.97 0.48
CA LEU A 75 11.04 7.88 0.51
C LEU A 75 12.14 7.39 1.47
N VAL A 76 11.77 6.81 2.61
CA VAL A 76 12.72 6.14 3.53
C VAL A 76 13.45 4.97 2.85
N ASN A 77 12.77 4.25 1.95
CA ASN A 77 13.36 3.17 1.14
C ASN A 77 14.17 3.69 -0.08
N GLY A 78 14.30 5.00 -0.26
CA GLY A 78 15.04 5.61 -1.37
C GLY A 78 14.32 5.55 -2.72
N GLN A 79 13.01 5.28 -2.71
CA GLN A 79 12.17 5.29 -3.92
C GLN A 79 10.96 6.19 -3.65
N THR A 80 10.59 7.07 -4.56
CA THR A 80 9.27 7.73 -4.52
C THR A 80 8.27 7.00 -5.41
N ALA A 81 6.96 7.21 -5.18
CA ALA A 81 5.92 6.66 -6.05
C ALA A 81 6.12 7.12 -7.50
N ILE A 82 6.64 8.33 -7.68
CA ILE A 82 6.97 8.92 -8.98
C ILE A 82 8.15 8.17 -9.63
N THR A 83 9.23 7.89 -8.90
CA THR A 83 10.38 7.14 -9.46
C THR A 83 10.10 5.66 -9.70
N SER A 84 9.24 5.01 -8.90
CA SER A 84 8.87 3.61 -9.11
C SER A 84 7.89 3.44 -10.27
N LEU A 85 6.92 4.35 -10.44
CA LEU A 85 5.96 4.30 -11.54
C LEU A 85 6.55 4.79 -12.88
N LEU A 86 7.38 5.83 -12.89
CA LEU A 86 7.98 6.38 -14.11
C LEU A 86 9.35 5.74 -14.45
N GLY A 87 9.85 4.82 -13.62
CA GLY A 87 11.12 4.10 -13.86
C GLY A 87 12.35 5.02 -13.90
N TRP A 88 12.28 6.21 -13.31
CA TRP A 88 13.38 7.16 -13.28
C TRP A 88 14.49 6.66 -12.34
N LYS A 89 15.51 6.01 -12.93
CA LYS A 89 16.73 5.60 -12.20
C LYS A 89 17.55 6.77 -11.66
N ASN A 90 17.42 7.96 -12.24
CA ASN A 90 18.11 9.19 -11.80
C ASN A 90 17.11 10.34 -11.82
N ALA A 91 16.58 10.72 -10.65
CA ALA A 91 15.75 11.92 -10.54
C ALA A 91 16.57 13.14 -10.99
N PRO A 92 15.99 14.08 -11.76
CA PRO A 92 16.70 15.28 -12.19
C PRO A 92 17.19 16.05 -10.96
N LYS A 93 18.41 16.61 -11.06
CA LYS A 93 19.19 17.18 -9.94
C LYS A 93 18.38 17.90 -8.83
N PRO A 94 17.44 18.82 -9.13
CA PRO A 94 16.67 19.49 -8.07
C PRO A 94 15.77 18.54 -7.26
N ILE A 95 15.18 17.52 -7.89
CA ILE A 95 14.34 16.52 -7.22
C ILE A 95 15.21 15.55 -6.42
N GLY A 96 16.36 15.14 -6.97
CA GLY A 96 17.34 14.30 -6.28
C GLY A 96 17.86 14.95 -5.00
N THR A 97 18.27 16.22 -5.06
CA THR A 97 18.76 16.95 -3.88
C THR A 97 17.67 17.13 -2.81
N ALA A 98 16.43 17.42 -3.20
CA ALA A 98 15.33 17.49 -2.24
C ALA A 98 15.04 16.12 -1.58
N LEU A 99 15.19 15.04 -2.34
CA LEU A 99 15.01 13.67 -1.86
C LEU A 99 16.09 13.25 -0.88
N ASP A 100 17.36 13.56 -1.18
CA ASP A 100 18.50 13.27 -0.30
C ASP A 100 18.39 14.02 1.02
N ILE A 101 18.03 15.31 0.98
CA ILE A 101 17.79 16.12 2.19
C ILE A 101 16.62 15.53 3.00
N GLY A 102 15.54 15.13 2.34
CA GLY A 102 14.38 14.51 3.00
C GLY A 102 14.74 13.19 3.69
N LYS A 103 15.52 12.33 3.01
CA LYS A 103 15.99 11.05 3.54
C LYS A 103 16.92 11.26 4.74
N GLU A 104 17.85 12.21 4.66
CA GLU A 104 18.75 12.57 5.76
C GLU A 104 17.96 13.02 7.00
N LYS A 105 16.95 13.89 6.82
CA LYS A 105 16.10 14.36 7.93
C LYS A 105 15.25 13.25 8.55
N LEU A 106 14.67 12.36 7.74
CA LEU A 106 13.88 11.24 8.24
C LEU A 106 14.75 10.23 9.01
N THR A 107 15.96 9.96 8.50
CA THR A 107 16.92 9.07 9.20
C THR A 107 17.37 9.68 10.52
N ASP A 108 17.58 11.01 10.58
CA ASP A 108 17.91 11.71 11.83
C ASP A 108 16.75 11.71 12.84
N ILE A 109 15.48 11.61 12.42
CA ILE A 109 14.35 11.51 13.36
C ILE A 109 14.15 10.07 13.84
N ILE A 110 14.38 9.08 12.98
CA ILE A 110 14.10 7.66 13.27
C ILE A 110 15.27 6.98 13.99
N CYS A 111 16.52 7.34 13.66
CA CYS A 111 17.73 6.65 14.15
C CYS A 111 18.52 7.44 15.20
N LYS A 112 18.09 8.65 15.55
CA LYS A 112 18.68 9.37 16.69
C LYS A 112 18.16 8.72 17.99
N PRO A 113 19.07 8.36 18.92
CA PRO A 113 18.71 7.67 20.17
C PRO A 113 17.84 8.54 21.09
#